data_AF-A0A3B9SUA6-F1
#
_entry.id   AF-A0A3B9SUA6-F1
#
_cell.length_a   1.000
_cell.length_b   1.000
_cell.length_c   1.000
_cell.angle_alpha   90.00
_cell.angle_beta   90.00
_cell.angle_gamma   90.00
#
_symmetry.space_group_name_H-M   'P 1'
#
loop_
_entity.id
_entity.type
_entity.pdbx_description
1 polymer ?
#
loop_
_entity_poly.entity_id
_entity_poly.type
_entity_poly.pdbx_seq_one_letter_code
_entity_poly.pdbx_strand_id
1 'polypeptide(L)'
;MQDHQELYEEALQEYQKEEINNLSYNAAMVEATGYCIWTRIEEILEFSRRANFNKLGLAFCVGLRKEARQVAKIFNNAGFDLTSVACKTGAYPKELLGISDAQKVRPGQFEPMCNPIAQAKLLNEAGTQLNVLLGLCVGHDTLFIRYSGAPVTVLAVKDRVLAHNPLGAIYAENYFVNRLAGHQKPTVEGTKKTEISSPVLEAVKKAAPDGRLTCSAARQLAAKLGVQPRTVGEACDSLKIKLKACELGCF
;
A
#
# COMPACT_ATOMS: atom_id res chain seq x y z
N MET A 1 31.68 4.57 4.02
CA MET A 1 30.81 3.40 4.24
C MET A 1 30.87 3.10 5.71
N GLN A 2 29.73 3.07 6.40
CA GLN A 2 29.71 2.53 7.76
C GLN A 2 29.99 1.03 7.65
N ASP A 3 30.82 0.53 8.56
CA ASP A 3 31.03 -0.90 8.72
C ASP A 3 29.74 -1.48 9.34
N HIS A 4 29.11 -2.41 8.62
CA HIS A 4 27.86 -3.07 9.01
C HIS A 4 28.09 -4.53 9.37
N GLN A 5 29.34 -4.92 9.67
CA GLN A 5 29.73 -6.30 10.01
C GLN A 5 28.82 -6.91 11.09
N GLU A 6 28.62 -6.21 12.22
CA GLU A 6 27.78 -6.67 13.34
C GLU A 6 26.33 -6.95 12.87
N LEU A 7 25.75 -6.06 12.06
CA LEU A 7 24.39 -6.23 11.52
C LEU A 7 24.27 -7.49 10.65
N TYR A 8 25.28 -7.77 9.83
CA TYR A 8 25.27 -8.97 8.97
C TYR A 8 25.40 -10.24 9.80
N GLU A 9 26.23 -10.24 10.85
CA GLU A 9 26.38 -11.37 11.77
C GLU A 9 25.08 -11.63 12.54
N GLU A 10 24.42 -10.59 13.04
CA GLU A 10 23.09 -10.69 13.67
C GLU A 10 22.04 -11.25 12.70
N ALA A 11 22.00 -10.76 11.47
CA ALA A 11 21.06 -11.25 10.46
C ALA A 11 21.30 -12.73 10.11
N LEU A 12 22.56 -13.19 10.06
CA LEU A 12 22.90 -14.59 9.80
C LEU A 12 22.42 -15.54 10.90
N GLN A 13 22.37 -15.06 12.16
CA GLN A 13 21.83 -15.86 13.27
C GLN A 13 20.33 -16.15 13.10
N GLU A 14 19.57 -15.25 12.48
CA GLU A 14 18.13 -15.47 12.21
C GLU A 14 17.88 -16.66 11.28
N TYR A 15 18.77 -16.91 10.31
CA TYR A 15 18.68 -18.06 9.39
C TYR A 15 18.92 -19.42 10.07
N GLN A 16 19.35 -19.44 11.33
CA GLN A 16 19.44 -20.67 12.13
C GLN A 16 18.10 -21.09 12.75
N LYS A 17 17.11 -20.18 12.80
CA LYS A 17 15.76 -20.52 13.27
C LYS A 17 15.09 -21.43 12.24
N GLU A 18 14.50 -22.54 12.70
CA GLU A 18 13.95 -23.59 11.83
C GLU A 18 12.96 -23.03 10.78
N GLU A 19 12.03 -22.18 11.19
CA GLU A 19 11.04 -21.59 10.28
C GLU A 19 11.69 -20.71 9.20
N ILE A 20 12.66 -19.88 9.59
CA ILE A 20 13.38 -19.00 8.67
C ILE A 20 14.25 -19.82 7.71
N ASN A 21 14.94 -20.83 8.25
CA ASN A 21 15.76 -21.74 7.47
C ASN A 21 14.92 -22.49 6.43
N ASN A 22 13.76 -23.01 6.81
CA ASN A 22 12.84 -23.71 5.93
C ASN A 22 12.40 -22.80 4.76
N LEU A 23 12.13 -21.51 5.02
CA LEU A 23 11.81 -20.56 3.95
C LEU A 23 13.03 -20.26 3.06
N SER A 24 14.18 -19.95 3.65
CA SER A 24 15.36 -19.53 2.89
C SER A 24 15.97 -20.65 2.05
N TYR A 25 16.09 -21.84 2.64
CA TYR A 25 16.65 -23.01 1.95
C TYR A 25 15.78 -23.38 0.75
N ASN A 26 14.46 -23.48 0.96
CA ASN A 26 13.55 -23.86 -0.12
C ASN A 26 13.42 -22.78 -1.20
N ALA A 27 13.58 -21.50 -0.87
CA ALA A 27 13.67 -20.44 -1.87
C ALA A 27 14.90 -20.63 -2.78
N ALA A 28 16.08 -20.86 -2.19
CA ALA A 28 17.31 -21.14 -2.95
C ALA A 28 17.20 -22.42 -3.78
N MET A 29 16.52 -23.46 -3.27
CA MET A 29 16.30 -24.70 -4.01
C MET A 29 15.34 -24.55 -5.19
N VAL A 30 14.30 -23.71 -5.08
CA VAL A 30 13.43 -23.37 -6.21
C VAL A 30 14.21 -22.67 -7.30
N GLU A 31 15.05 -21.69 -6.94
CA GLU A 31 15.96 -21.03 -7.88
C GLU A 31 16.87 -22.07 -8.55
N ALA A 32 17.61 -22.86 -7.77
CA ALA A 32 18.59 -23.82 -8.30
C ALA A 32 18.00 -24.86 -9.28
N THR A 33 16.70 -25.13 -9.20
CA THR A 33 16.02 -26.16 -10.01
C THR A 33 15.13 -25.61 -11.12
N GLY A 34 14.71 -24.35 -11.02
CA GLY A 34 13.72 -23.75 -11.92
C GLY A 34 14.10 -22.38 -12.49
N TYR A 35 15.32 -21.90 -12.24
CA TYR A 35 15.76 -20.56 -12.64
C TYR A 35 15.48 -20.27 -14.12
N CYS A 36 14.72 -19.21 -14.37
CA CYS A 36 14.32 -18.76 -15.71
C CYS A 36 13.54 -19.79 -16.55
N ILE A 37 13.00 -20.84 -15.92
CA ILE A 37 12.19 -21.88 -16.59
C ILE A 37 10.75 -21.81 -16.10
N TRP A 38 10.56 -21.75 -14.79
CA TRP A 38 9.23 -21.75 -14.18
C TRP A 38 8.59 -20.37 -14.16
N THR A 39 7.28 -20.36 -14.40
CA THR A 39 6.44 -19.20 -14.12
C THR A 39 6.28 -19.01 -12.62
N ARG A 40 5.90 -17.80 -12.19
CA ARG A 40 5.66 -17.51 -10.76
C ARG A 40 4.66 -18.47 -10.10
N ILE A 41 3.63 -18.93 -10.82
CA ILE A 41 2.70 -19.89 -10.21
C ILE A 41 3.35 -21.26 -10.00
N GLU A 42 4.19 -21.73 -10.93
CA GLU A 42 4.97 -22.95 -10.79
C GLU A 42 5.98 -22.85 -9.64
N GLU A 43 6.69 -21.72 -9.52
CA GLU A 43 7.59 -21.43 -8.40
C GLU A 43 6.86 -21.52 -7.05
N ILE A 44 5.64 -20.96 -6.94
CA ILE A 44 4.87 -21.02 -5.69
C ILE A 44 4.45 -22.46 -5.38
N LEU A 45 4.02 -23.24 -6.37
CA LEU A 45 3.65 -24.64 -6.17
C LEU A 45 4.86 -25.44 -5.69
N GLU A 46 6.02 -25.29 -6.34
CA GLU A 46 7.24 -26.00 -5.98
C GLU A 46 7.75 -25.58 -4.59
N PHE A 47 7.81 -24.28 -4.33
CA PHE A 47 8.21 -23.75 -3.03
C PHE A 47 7.34 -24.32 -1.90
N SER A 48 6.02 -24.33 -2.09
CA SER A 48 5.07 -24.82 -1.09
C SER A 48 5.27 -26.32 -0.81
N ARG A 49 5.55 -27.13 -1.84
CA ARG A 49 5.86 -28.56 -1.64
C ARG A 49 7.14 -28.76 -0.85
N ARG A 50 8.21 -28.08 -1.24
CA ARG A 50 9.53 -28.20 -0.59
C ARG A 50 9.49 -27.74 0.88
N ALA A 51 8.73 -26.70 1.16
CA ALA A 51 8.52 -26.17 2.50
C ALA A 51 7.53 -26.99 3.35
N ASN A 52 6.98 -28.10 2.82
CA ASN A 52 5.95 -28.93 3.46
C ASN A 52 4.70 -28.14 3.86
N PHE A 53 4.32 -27.16 3.05
CA PHE A 53 3.07 -26.41 3.21
C PHE A 53 1.94 -27.14 2.50
N ASN A 54 0.98 -27.65 3.26
CA ASN A 54 -0.19 -28.35 2.72
C ASN A 54 -1.41 -27.42 2.62
N LYS A 55 -1.54 -26.48 3.57
CA LYS A 55 -2.65 -25.54 3.61
C LYS A 55 -2.22 -24.14 3.20
N LEU A 56 -2.81 -23.63 2.13
CA LEU A 56 -2.45 -22.35 1.54
C LEU A 56 -3.62 -21.37 1.63
N GLY A 57 -3.29 -20.08 1.74
CA GLY A 57 -4.27 -19.01 1.69
C GLY A 57 -4.21 -18.24 0.37
N LEU A 58 -5.38 -17.88 -0.17
CA LEU A 58 -5.50 -17.00 -1.33
C LEU A 58 -6.28 -15.74 -0.95
N ALA A 59 -5.59 -14.63 -0.75
CA ALA A 59 -6.20 -13.33 -0.53
C ALA A 59 -6.29 -12.56 -1.85
N PHE A 60 -7.51 -12.31 -2.32
CA PHE A 60 -7.71 -11.79 -3.67
C PHE A 60 -8.68 -10.61 -3.74
N CYS A 61 -8.47 -9.74 -4.72
CA CYS A 61 -9.42 -8.66 -4.99
C CYS A 61 -10.67 -9.19 -5.71
N VAL A 62 -11.86 -8.71 -5.32
CA VAL A 62 -13.13 -9.04 -5.98
C VAL A 62 -13.11 -8.80 -7.50
N GLY A 63 -12.26 -7.88 -7.95
CA GLY A 63 -12.12 -7.55 -9.36
C GLY A 63 -11.20 -8.47 -10.15
N LEU A 64 -10.63 -9.50 -9.52
CA LEU A 64 -9.89 -10.62 -10.12
C LEU A 64 -10.56 -11.96 -9.74
N ARG A 65 -11.90 -11.98 -9.54
CA ARG A 65 -12.63 -13.20 -9.11
C ARG A 65 -12.49 -14.36 -10.10
N LYS A 66 -12.39 -14.08 -11.40
CA LYS A 66 -12.28 -15.12 -12.43
C LYS A 66 -10.91 -15.77 -12.37
N GLU A 67 -9.87 -14.95 -12.27
CA GLU A 67 -8.48 -15.33 -12.11
C GLU A 67 -8.28 -16.09 -10.79
N ALA A 68 -8.83 -15.59 -9.69
CA ALA A 68 -8.79 -16.26 -8.39
C ALA A 68 -9.40 -17.67 -8.43
N ARG A 69 -10.47 -17.87 -9.21
CA ARG A 69 -11.07 -19.21 -9.40
C ARG A 69 -10.14 -20.14 -10.17
N GLN A 70 -9.46 -19.65 -11.20
CA GLN A 70 -8.49 -20.46 -11.96
C GLN A 70 -7.29 -20.82 -11.11
N VAL A 71 -6.74 -19.85 -10.38
CA VAL A 71 -5.69 -20.07 -9.38
C VAL A 71 -6.15 -21.12 -8.37
N ALA A 72 -7.34 -20.97 -7.78
CA ALA A 72 -7.84 -21.94 -6.81
C ALA A 72 -7.92 -23.36 -7.38
N LYS A 73 -8.39 -23.52 -8.62
CA LYS A 73 -8.42 -24.81 -9.31
C LYS A 73 -7.01 -25.39 -9.48
N ILE A 74 -6.03 -24.57 -9.88
CA ILE A 74 -4.64 -24.99 -10.07
C ILE A 74 -4.05 -25.52 -8.75
N PHE A 75 -4.19 -24.76 -7.66
CA PHE A 75 -3.66 -25.14 -6.35
C PHE A 75 -4.33 -26.39 -5.78
N ASN A 76 -5.67 -26.49 -5.87
CA ASN A 76 -6.40 -27.68 -5.42
C ASN A 76 -6.01 -28.92 -6.23
N ASN A 77 -5.92 -28.80 -7.57
CA ASN A 77 -5.48 -29.90 -8.43
C ASN A 77 -4.03 -30.31 -8.18
N ALA A 78 -3.20 -29.40 -7.68
CA ALA A 78 -1.82 -29.65 -7.30
C ALA A 78 -1.67 -30.31 -5.92
N GLY A 79 -2.79 -30.55 -5.21
CA GLY A 79 -2.84 -31.29 -3.94
C GLY A 79 -2.91 -30.43 -2.68
N PHE A 80 -3.02 -29.10 -2.79
CA PHE A 80 -3.07 -28.20 -1.64
C PHE A 80 -4.50 -28.02 -1.10
N ASP A 81 -4.62 -27.88 0.22
CA ASP A 81 -5.85 -27.39 0.88
C ASP A 81 -5.88 -25.86 0.79
N LEU A 82 -6.62 -25.31 -0.17
CA LEU A 82 -6.67 -23.88 -0.39
C LEU A 82 -7.87 -23.21 0.29
N THR A 83 -7.60 -22.30 1.23
CA THR A 83 -8.60 -21.36 1.76
C THR A 83 -8.49 -20.03 1.01
N SER A 84 -9.61 -19.48 0.52
CA SER A 84 -9.59 -18.19 -0.21
C SER A 84 -10.50 -17.15 0.43
N VAL A 85 -10.06 -15.89 0.48
CA VAL A 85 -10.82 -14.77 1.06
C VAL A 85 -10.80 -13.57 0.13
N ALA A 86 -11.99 -13.05 -0.18
CA ALA A 86 -12.15 -11.88 -1.05
C ALA A 86 -11.94 -10.55 -0.30
N CYS A 87 -11.43 -9.54 -0.99
CA CYS A 87 -11.06 -8.26 -0.38
C CYS A 87 -12.19 -7.47 0.27
N LYS A 88 -13.45 -7.72 -0.09
CA LYS A 88 -14.63 -7.03 0.49
C LYS A 88 -15.32 -7.86 1.58
N THR A 89 -14.61 -8.79 2.20
CA THR A 89 -15.14 -9.62 3.29
C THR A 89 -15.74 -8.76 4.42
N GLY A 90 -16.86 -9.21 4.96
CA GLY A 90 -17.66 -8.47 5.94
C GLY A 90 -18.55 -7.35 5.38
N ALA A 91 -18.30 -6.87 4.15
CA ALA A 91 -19.12 -5.85 3.47
C ALA A 91 -19.39 -4.60 4.32
N TYR A 92 -18.37 -4.08 5.03
CA TYR A 92 -18.51 -2.83 5.79
C TYR A 92 -18.53 -1.59 4.88
N PRO A 93 -19.31 -0.55 5.20
CA PRO A 93 -19.35 0.69 4.41
C PRO A 93 -18.03 1.45 4.47
N LYS A 94 -17.65 2.11 3.37
CA LYS A 94 -16.42 2.94 3.27
C LYS A 94 -16.39 4.12 4.23
N GLU A 95 -17.56 4.58 4.66
CA GLU A 95 -17.74 5.70 5.57
C GLU A 95 -17.06 5.46 6.94
N LEU A 96 -16.86 4.20 7.33
CA LEU A 96 -16.07 3.85 8.53
C LEU A 96 -14.60 4.27 8.44
N LEU A 97 -14.09 4.48 7.22
CA LEU A 97 -12.74 5.00 6.99
C LEU A 97 -12.68 6.53 7.01
N GLY A 98 -13.80 7.20 7.32
CA GLY A 98 -13.92 8.67 7.24
C GLY A 98 -14.06 9.20 5.81
N ILE A 99 -14.35 8.33 4.84
CA ILE A 99 -14.62 8.71 3.45
C ILE A 99 -16.05 9.24 3.34
N SER A 100 -16.23 10.45 2.82
CA SER A 100 -17.56 10.99 2.55
C SER A 100 -18.20 10.34 1.33
N ASP A 101 -19.53 10.44 1.20
CA ASP A 101 -20.24 9.89 0.04
C ASP A 101 -19.73 10.47 -1.31
N ALA A 102 -19.41 11.77 -1.32
CA ALA A 102 -18.83 12.44 -2.50
C ALA A 102 -17.43 11.93 -2.88
N GLN A 103 -16.71 11.31 -1.94
CA GLN A 103 -15.39 10.72 -2.16
C GLN A 103 -15.45 9.24 -2.58
N LYS A 104 -16.64 8.64 -2.62
CA LYS A 104 -16.82 7.28 -3.13
C LYS A 104 -16.55 7.24 -4.64
N VAL A 105 -16.25 6.04 -5.13
CA VAL A 105 -16.12 5.80 -6.58
C VAL A 105 -17.50 5.95 -7.24
N ARG A 106 -18.57 5.62 -6.51
CA ARG A 106 -19.97 5.79 -6.93
C ARG A 106 -20.76 6.49 -5.81
N PRO A 107 -20.76 7.83 -5.78
CA PRO A 107 -21.58 8.58 -4.83
C PRO A 107 -23.06 8.18 -4.89
N GLY A 108 -23.76 8.25 -3.75
CA GLY A 108 -25.16 7.86 -3.59
C GLY A 108 -25.40 6.34 -3.54
N GLN A 109 -24.35 5.52 -3.65
CA GLN A 109 -24.48 4.06 -3.60
C GLN A 109 -23.76 3.48 -2.38
N PHE A 110 -24.25 2.32 -1.95
CA PHE A 110 -23.50 1.49 -1.00
C PHE A 110 -22.20 1.01 -1.66
N GLU A 111 -21.07 1.41 -1.09
CA GLU A 111 -19.76 0.97 -1.54
C GLU A 111 -19.02 0.33 -0.36
N PRO A 112 -18.86 -1.00 -0.35
CA PRO A 112 -18.13 -1.66 0.72
C PRO A 112 -16.63 -1.39 0.61
N MET A 113 -16.00 -1.12 1.75
CA MET A 113 -14.55 -1.02 1.86
C MET A 113 -13.88 -2.37 1.61
N CYS A 114 -12.61 -2.32 1.21
CA CYS A 114 -11.76 -3.49 1.30
C CYS A 114 -11.34 -3.70 2.75
N ASN A 115 -11.31 -4.94 3.21
CA ASN A 115 -10.98 -5.31 4.58
C ASN A 115 -9.82 -6.32 4.60
N PRO A 116 -8.60 -5.89 4.25
CA PRO A 116 -7.43 -6.78 4.19
C PRO A 116 -7.02 -7.32 5.57
N ILE A 117 -7.31 -6.59 6.65
CA ILE A 117 -7.07 -7.06 8.01
C ILE A 117 -7.98 -8.26 8.30
N ALA A 118 -9.26 -8.20 7.94
CA ALA A 118 -10.14 -9.36 8.07
C ALA A 118 -9.72 -10.50 7.14
N GLN A 119 -9.23 -10.22 5.92
CA GLN A 119 -8.68 -11.28 5.07
C GLN A 119 -7.54 -12.03 5.76
N ALA A 120 -6.56 -11.30 6.32
CA ALA A 120 -5.43 -11.90 7.02
C ALA A 120 -5.90 -12.69 8.25
N LYS A 121 -6.77 -12.12 9.08
CA LYS A 121 -7.29 -12.79 10.29
C LYS A 121 -8.07 -14.06 9.98
N LEU A 122 -8.91 -14.05 8.94
CA LEU A 122 -9.66 -15.24 8.51
C LEU A 122 -8.73 -16.35 8.01
N LEU A 123 -7.62 -16.00 7.35
CA LEU A 123 -6.63 -16.98 6.90
C LEU A 123 -5.76 -17.49 8.06
N ASN A 124 -5.44 -16.64 9.03
CA ASN A 124 -4.79 -17.06 10.28
C ASN A 124 -5.68 -18.04 11.05
N GLU A 125 -6.98 -17.74 11.19
CA GLU A 125 -7.97 -18.63 11.82
C GLU A 125 -8.08 -19.97 11.06
N ALA A 126 -8.00 -19.92 9.73
CA ALA A 126 -7.96 -21.11 8.91
C ALA A 126 -6.65 -21.91 9.04
N GLY A 127 -5.60 -21.39 9.68
CA GLY A 127 -4.33 -22.08 9.87
C GLY A 127 -3.53 -22.28 8.57
N THR A 128 -3.61 -21.33 7.64
CA THR A 128 -2.81 -21.37 6.41
C THR A 128 -1.32 -21.21 6.71
N GLN A 129 -0.46 -21.91 5.95
CA GLN A 129 0.99 -21.94 6.17
C GLN A 129 1.76 -21.01 5.21
N LEU A 130 1.14 -20.64 4.09
CA LEU A 130 1.64 -19.60 3.18
C LEU A 130 0.44 -18.89 2.54
N ASN A 131 0.49 -17.56 2.50
CA ASN A 131 -0.55 -16.73 1.91
C ASN A 131 -0.10 -16.15 0.57
N VAL A 132 -0.91 -16.34 -0.46
CA VAL A 132 -0.68 -15.83 -1.82
C VAL A 132 -1.61 -14.64 -2.07
N LEU A 133 -1.02 -13.49 -2.43
CA LEU A 133 -1.79 -12.29 -2.80
C LEU A 133 -2.10 -12.27 -4.29
N LEU A 134 -3.35 -11.93 -4.62
CA LEU A 134 -3.83 -11.77 -5.99
C LEU A 134 -4.58 -10.45 -6.17
N GLY A 135 -3.86 -9.44 -6.65
CA GLY A 135 -4.42 -8.18 -7.12
C GLY A 135 -5.00 -7.29 -6.03
N LEU A 136 -4.41 -7.29 -4.83
CA LEU A 136 -4.72 -6.31 -3.78
C LEU A 136 -4.08 -4.95 -4.11
N CYS A 137 -4.79 -3.86 -3.81
CA CYS A 137 -4.28 -2.51 -4.06
C CYS A 137 -3.14 -2.17 -3.10
N VAL A 138 -2.24 -1.28 -3.53
CA VAL A 138 -1.20 -0.67 -2.69
C VAL A 138 -1.83 -0.14 -1.39
N GLY A 139 -1.22 -0.51 -0.27
CA GLY A 139 -1.70 -0.18 1.08
C GLY A 139 -2.65 -1.24 1.66
N HIS A 140 -3.52 -1.86 0.85
CA HIS A 140 -4.31 -3.01 1.30
C HIS A 140 -3.48 -4.29 1.34
N ASP A 141 -2.57 -4.48 0.38
CA ASP A 141 -1.55 -5.53 0.44
C ASP A 141 -0.61 -5.36 1.64
N THR A 142 -0.13 -4.16 1.91
CA THR A 142 0.71 -3.83 3.08
C THR A 142 0.00 -4.15 4.38
N LEU A 143 -1.28 -3.78 4.49
CA LEU A 143 -2.11 -4.13 5.66
C LEU A 143 -2.32 -5.64 5.77
N PHE A 144 -2.53 -6.36 4.66
CA PHE A 144 -2.61 -7.81 4.73
C PHE A 144 -1.29 -8.41 5.25
N ILE A 145 -0.15 -8.03 4.65
CA ILE A 145 1.18 -8.54 5.01
C ILE A 145 1.47 -8.30 6.49
N ARG A 146 1.17 -7.10 6.99
CA ARG A 146 1.38 -6.75 8.40
C ARG A 146 0.58 -7.61 9.39
N TYR A 147 -0.61 -8.07 9.01
CA TYR A 147 -1.50 -8.82 9.90
C TYR A 147 -1.55 -10.33 9.58
N SER A 148 -0.84 -10.78 8.56
CA SER A 148 -0.69 -12.19 8.23
C SER A 148 0.18 -12.86 9.29
N GLY A 149 -0.30 -13.97 9.85
CA GLY A 149 0.49 -14.82 10.75
C GLY A 149 1.40 -15.78 9.98
N ALA A 150 1.03 -16.12 8.75
CA ALA A 150 1.85 -16.91 7.84
C ALA A 150 2.69 -16.01 6.92
N PRO A 151 3.82 -16.50 6.39
CA PRO A 151 4.56 -15.81 5.33
C PRO A 151 3.67 -15.51 4.13
N VAL A 152 4.01 -14.44 3.41
CA VAL A 152 3.21 -13.93 2.29
C VAL A 152 4.06 -13.86 1.03
N THR A 153 3.51 -14.33 -0.08
CA THR A 153 4.04 -14.11 -1.42
C THR A 153 2.99 -13.47 -2.32
N VAL A 154 3.41 -12.88 -3.43
CA VAL A 154 2.54 -12.17 -4.37
C VAL A 154 2.58 -12.88 -5.71
N LEU A 155 1.42 -13.37 -6.17
CA LEU A 155 1.27 -13.90 -7.52
C LEU A 155 1.09 -12.75 -8.53
N ALA A 156 0.28 -11.76 -8.18
CA ALA A 156 0.11 -10.56 -9.01
C ALA A 156 -0.31 -9.34 -8.17
N VAL A 157 0.23 -8.17 -8.49
CA VAL A 157 -0.15 -6.89 -7.86
C VAL A 157 -1.42 -6.31 -8.50
N LYS A 158 -2.02 -5.28 -7.89
CA LYS A 158 -3.14 -4.56 -8.52
C LYS A 158 -2.67 -3.49 -9.49
N ASP A 159 -2.37 -3.90 -10.71
CA ASP A 159 -2.19 -2.97 -11.83
C ASP A 159 -3.17 -3.31 -12.96
N ARG A 160 -4.30 -2.61 -13.02
CA ARG A 160 -5.26 -2.85 -14.11
C ARG A 160 -4.81 -2.29 -15.44
N VAL A 161 -3.91 -1.32 -15.44
CA VAL A 161 -3.48 -0.62 -16.65
C VAL A 161 -2.53 -1.52 -17.43
N LEU A 162 -1.63 -2.22 -16.73
CA LEU A 162 -0.60 -3.08 -17.32
C LEU A 162 -0.86 -4.57 -17.08
N ALA A 163 -2.12 -4.98 -17.02
CA ALA A 163 -2.52 -6.38 -16.87
C ALA A 163 -1.79 -7.11 -15.71
N HIS A 164 -1.63 -6.41 -14.58
CA HIS A 164 -0.99 -6.87 -13.36
C HIS A 164 0.54 -7.07 -13.46
N ASN A 165 1.17 -6.52 -14.50
CA ASN A 165 2.61 -6.51 -14.73
C ASN A 165 3.20 -5.07 -14.65
N PRO A 166 3.49 -4.56 -13.44
CA PRO A 166 3.91 -3.16 -13.25
C PRO A 166 5.28 -2.85 -13.86
N LEU A 167 6.14 -3.86 -14.03
CA LEU A 167 7.44 -3.67 -14.70
C LEU A 167 7.28 -3.27 -16.17
N GLY A 168 6.11 -3.48 -16.78
CA GLY A 168 5.80 -2.96 -18.10
C GLY A 168 6.01 -1.44 -18.24
N ALA A 169 5.75 -0.66 -17.18
CA ALA A 169 6.02 0.78 -17.20
C ALA A 169 7.52 1.11 -17.23
N ILE A 170 8.34 0.24 -16.61
CA ILE A 170 9.80 0.40 -16.54
C ILE A 170 10.43 -0.08 -17.84
N TYR A 171 10.01 -1.22 -18.38
CA TYR A 171 10.47 -1.71 -19.68
C TYR A 171 10.14 -0.74 -20.82
N ALA A 172 9.04 0.00 -20.69
CA ALA A 172 8.60 1.03 -21.62
C ALA A 172 8.92 2.46 -21.13
N GLU A 173 10.02 2.65 -20.37
CA GLU A 173 10.36 3.91 -19.69
C GLU A 173 10.18 5.15 -20.58
N ASN A 174 10.67 5.13 -21.82
CA ASN A 174 10.57 6.26 -22.75
C ASN A 174 9.13 6.77 -22.98
N TYR A 175 8.12 5.90 -22.81
CA TYR A 175 6.70 6.26 -22.91
C TYR A 175 6.10 6.71 -21.58
N PHE A 176 6.68 6.29 -20.45
CA PHE A 176 6.14 6.53 -19.11
C PHE A 176 6.86 7.62 -18.34
N VAL A 177 8.09 7.99 -18.71
CA VAL A 177 8.93 8.94 -17.95
C VAL A 177 8.22 10.27 -17.66
N ASN A 178 7.64 10.90 -18.67
CA ASN A 178 6.92 12.16 -18.50
C ASN A 178 5.63 11.99 -17.68
N ARG A 179 4.94 10.86 -17.86
CA ARG A 179 3.71 10.54 -17.13
C ARG A 179 3.97 10.32 -15.65
N LEU A 180 5.07 9.64 -15.31
CA LEU A 180 5.48 9.36 -13.94
C LEU A 180 6.06 10.62 -13.28
N ALA A 181 6.96 11.35 -13.96
CA ALA A 181 7.51 12.61 -13.47
C ALA A 181 6.44 13.69 -13.25
N GLY A 182 5.42 13.71 -14.11
CA GLY A 182 4.26 14.60 -13.99
C GLY A 182 3.15 14.11 -13.07
N HIS A 183 3.31 12.96 -12.38
CA HIS A 183 2.26 12.42 -11.53
C HIS A 183 2.03 13.30 -10.30
N GLN A 184 0.84 13.87 -10.20
CA GLN A 184 0.41 14.67 -9.05
C GLN A 184 -0.79 14.03 -8.38
N LYS A 185 -0.89 14.20 -7.05
CA LYS A 185 -2.07 13.76 -6.29
C LYS A 185 -3.30 14.49 -6.85
N PRO A 186 -4.32 13.76 -7.35
CA PRO A 186 -5.54 14.40 -7.80
C PRO A 186 -6.19 15.17 -6.65
N THR A 187 -6.59 16.41 -6.91
CA THR A 187 -7.47 17.15 -6.00
C THR A 187 -8.85 16.55 -6.13
N VAL A 188 -9.41 16.02 -5.04
CA VAL A 188 -10.81 15.58 -5.05
C VAL A 188 -11.68 16.83 -5.18
N GLU A 189 -12.25 17.06 -6.36
CA GLU A 189 -13.35 18.02 -6.53
C GLU A 189 -14.49 17.58 -5.61
N GLY A 190 -14.61 18.22 -4.44
CA GLY A 190 -15.61 17.84 -3.43
C GLY A 190 -15.21 18.07 -1.98
N THR A 191 -13.91 18.15 -1.66
CA THR A 191 -13.52 18.93 -0.47
C THR A 191 -13.59 20.37 -0.91
N LYS A 192 -14.66 21.09 -0.53
CA LYS A 192 -14.65 22.56 -0.56
C LYS A 192 -13.26 22.96 -0.07
N LYS A 193 -12.42 23.57 -0.93
CA LYS A 193 -11.41 24.48 -0.41
C LYS A 193 -12.22 25.35 0.52
N THR A 194 -11.98 25.27 1.83
CA THR A 194 -12.55 26.25 2.75
C THR A 194 -12.21 27.56 2.09
N GLU A 195 -13.19 28.29 1.55
CA GLU A 195 -12.91 29.57 0.90
C GLU A 195 -12.13 30.35 1.93
N ILE A 196 -10.84 30.52 1.67
CA ILE A 196 -9.95 31.13 2.63
C ILE A 196 -10.47 32.54 2.71
N SER A 197 -11.11 32.86 3.84
CA SER A 197 -11.77 34.14 3.98
C SER A 197 -10.79 35.25 3.63
N SER A 198 -11.23 36.27 2.87
CA SER A 198 -10.39 37.39 2.47
C SER A 198 -9.56 37.98 3.61
N PRO A 199 -10.07 38.06 4.87
CA PRO A 199 -9.26 38.50 6.01
C PRO A 199 -8.02 37.64 6.30
N VAL A 200 -8.10 36.32 6.12
CA VAL A 200 -6.96 35.41 6.35
C VAL A 200 -5.90 35.61 5.26
N LEU A 201 -6.31 35.76 4.00
CA LEU A 201 -5.39 36.01 2.88
C LEU A 201 -4.67 37.36 3.04
N GLU A 202 -5.39 38.41 3.41
CA GLU A 202 -4.79 39.73 3.66
C GLU A 202 -3.84 39.71 4.86
N ALA A 203 -4.22 39.04 5.95
CA ALA A 203 -3.40 38.91 7.13
C ALA A 203 -2.10 38.15 6.85
N VAL A 204 -2.16 37.07 6.04
CA VAL A 204 -0.99 36.29 5.61
C VAL A 204 -0.08 37.13 4.70
N LYS A 205 -0.65 37.84 3.73
CA LYS A 205 0.09 38.72 2.82
C LYS A 205 0.81 39.84 3.59
N LYS A 206 0.15 40.43 4.60
CA LYS A 206 0.74 41.46 5.46
C LYS A 206 1.84 40.92 6.38
N ALA A 207 1.70 39.69 6.87
CA ALA A 207 2.67 39.04 7.75
C ALA A 207 3.94 38.55 7.01
N ALA A 208 3.90 38.48 5.67
CA ALA A 208 4.97 37.97 4.84
C ALA A 208 5.37 38.95 3.72
N PRO A 209 5.87 40.17 4.05
CA PRO A 209 6.22 41.18 3.06
C PRO A 209 7.28 40.70 2.05
N ASP A 210 8.19 39.83 2.48
CA ASP A 210 9.26 39.26 1.64
C ASP A 210 8.86 37.92 0.98
N GLY A 211 7.57 37.59 0.96
CA GLY A 211 7.08 36.30 0.43
C GLY A 211 7.48 35.08 1.27
N ARG A 212 7.91 35.30 2.52
CA ARG A 212 8.29 34.24 3.46
C ARG A 212 7.67 34.46 4.83
N LEU A 213 7.22 33.40 5.48
CA LEU A 213 6.63 33.43 6.82
C LEU A 213 7.26 32.34 7.70
N THR A 214 7.60 32.65 8.95
CA THR A 214 8.12 31.60 9.85
C THR A 214 6.98 30.69 10.32
N CYS A 215 7.27 29.42 10.62
CA CYS A 215 6.27 28.50 11.17
C CYS A 215 5.65 29.03 12.49
N SER A 216 6.48 29.63 13.34
CA SER A 216 6.06 30.30 14.57
C SER A 216 5.08 31.45 14.30
N ALA A 217 5.40 32.32 13.35
CA ALA A 217 4.54 33.44 12.98
C ALA A 217 3.23 32.95 12.35
N ALA A 218 3.27 31.90 11.53
CA ALA A 218 2.07 31.30 10.96
C ALA A 218 1.13 30.73 12.04
N ARG A 219 1.68 30.08 13.08
CA ARG A 219 0.89 29.57 14.22
C ARG A 219 0.31 30.69 15.07
N GLN A 220 1.09 31.74 15.36
CA GLN A 220 0.59 32.92 16.06
C GLN A 220 -0.50 33.63 15.26
N LEU A 221 -0.34 33.71 13.94
CA LEU A 221 -1.33 34.30 13.05
C LEU A 221 -2.63 33.49 13.06
N ALA A 222 -2.54 32.15 13.03
CA ALA A 222 -3.68 31.27 13.15
C ALA A 222 -4.43 31.47 14.47
N ALA A 223 -3.69 31.56 15.59
CA ALA A 223 -4.27 31.83 16.90
C ALA A 223 -4.96 33.20 16.98
N LYS A 224 -4.35 34.26 16.43
CA LYS A 224 -4.93 35.61 16.37
C LYS A 224 -6.21 35.67 15.55
N LEU A 225 -6.27 34.89 14.47
CA LEU A 225 -7.43 34.84 13.56
C LEU A 225 -8.49 33.83 14.01
N GLY A 226 -8.24 33.06 15.08
CA GLY A 226 -9.15 32.01 15.55
C GLY A 226 -9.34 30.86 14.56
N VAL A 227 -8.37 30.64 13.66
CA VAL A 227 -8.43 29.60 12.62
C VAL A 227 -7.43 28.48 12.91
N GLN A 228 -7.67 27.30 12.31
CA GLN A 228 -6.69 26.20 12.41
C GLN A 228 -5.38 26.58 11.67
N PRO A 229 -4.20 26.18 12.18
CA PRO A 229 -2.91 26.44 11.52
C PRO A 229 -2.85 25.98 10.07
N ARG A 230 -3.57 24.90 9.73
CA ARG A 230 -3.72 24.40 8.37
C ARG A 230 -4.32 25.46 7.42
N THR A 231 -5.29 26.25 7.87
CA THR A 231 -5.92 27.32 7.08
C THR A 231 -4.92 28.40 6.69
N VAL A 232 -4.02 28.76 7.61
CA VAL A 232 -2.93 29.70 7.33
C VAL A 232 -1.90 29.06 6.39
N GLY A 233 -1.62 27.77 6.52
CA GLY A 233 -0.79 27.02 5.57
C GLY A 233 -1.36 27.02 4.16
N GLU A 234 -2.64 26.71 4.01
CA GLU A 234 -3.35 26.73 2.72
C GLU A 234 -3.38 28.15 2.12
N ALA A 235 -3.45 29.19 2.96
CA ALA A 235 -3.37 30.59 2.54
C ALA A 235 -1.97 30.96 2.03
N CYS A 236 -0.92 30.51 2.71
CA CYS A 236 0.46 30.66 2.25
C CYS A 236 0.68 29.99 0.89
N ASP A 237 0.20 28.76 0.72
CA ASP A 237 0.29 28.03 -0.55
C ASP A 237 -0.42 28.78 -1.69
N SER A 238 -1.64 29.27 -1.42
CA SER A 238 -2.42 30.04 -2.40
C SER A 238 -1.74 31.37 -2.80
N LEU A 239 -1.01 32.00 -1.88
CA LEU A 239 -0.29 33.25 -2.11
C LEU A 239 1.16 33.04 -2.57
N LYS A 240 1.59 31.78 -2.76
CA LYS A 240 2.98 31.39 -3.08
C LYS A 240 4.00 31.90 -2.05
N ILE A 241 3.58 32.03 -0.78
CA ILE A 241 4.43 32.42 0.35
C ILE A 241 5.08 31.16 0.91
N LYS A 242 6.42 31.15 1.02
CA LYS A 242 7.15 30.00 1.56
C LYS A 242 7.21 30.04 3.08
N LEU A 243 6.81 28.95 3.73
CA LEU A 243 7.11 28.76 5.15
C LEU A 243 8.61 28.50 5.33
N LYS A 244 9.20 29.13 6.34
CA LYS A 244 10.61 28.94 6.73
C LYS A 244 10.73 28.66 8.22
N ALA A 245 11.88 28.14 8.65
CA ALA A 245 12.18 27.88 10.07
C ALA A 245 11.05 27.09 10.76
N CYS A 246 10.77 25.88 10.23
CA CYS A 246 9.80 24.98 10.84
C CYS A 246 10.27 24.56 12.23
N GLU A 247 9.41 24.75 13.24
CA GLU A 247 9.71 24.35 14.63
C GLU A 247 9.82 22.83 14.80
N LEU A 248 9.34 22.06 13.82
CA LEU A 248 9.43 20.59 13.77
C LEU A 248 10.57 20.08 12.88
N GLY A 249 11.39 20.97 12.30
CA GLY A 249 12.49 20.60 11.41
C GLY A 249 12.06 20.09 10.02
N CYS A 250 10.81 20.33 9.61
CA CYS A 250 10.35 19.99 8.25
C CYS A 250 10.88 21.03 7.25
N PHE A 251 11.53 20.56 6.18
CA PHE A 251 12.08 21.38 5.08
C PHE A 251 11.13 21.44 3.89
#